data_AF-A0A533VI34-F1
#
_entry.id   AF-A0A533VI34-F1
#
_cell.length_a   1.000
_cell.length_b   1.000
_cell.length_c   1.000
_cell.angle_alpha   90.00
_cell.angle_beta   90.00
_cell.angle_gamma   90.00
#
_symmetry.space_group_name_H-M   'P 1'
#
loop_
_entity.id
_entity.type
_entity.pdbx_description
1 polymer ?
#
loop_
_entity_poly.entity_id
_entity_poly.type
_entity_poly.pdbx_seq_one_letter_code
_entity_poly.pdbx_strand_id
1 'polypeptide(L)'
;MAKLAEATFERAVEVLRSNSTKWGVRASASYYNQVWARDSFISFLGSNMLEDVSLLSTSRRTIDTLAKTRSPLGQIADFYNPDAERAEFGFSGATDSSTWYIIGLLNLFHYTESRSLLGEPLDAALDAYRWLRYQDANNTWLIDSPPGADWMDAAIRRTGKTLYNNILFLMATRAVNQLSDLAGKKIEGSVRLDE
;
A
#
# COMPACT_ATOMS: atom_id res chain seq x y z
N MET A 1 34.70 -2.14 1.66
CA MET A 1 33.38 -2.19 2.31
C MET A 1 32.66 -0.82 2.24
N ALA A 2 33.18 0.25 2.86
CA ALA A 2 32.52 1.59 2.83
C ALA A 2 32.22 2.12 1.41
N LYS A 3 33.19 2.06 0.49
CA LYS A 3 33.00 2.49 -0.92
C LYS A 3 31.93 1.71 -1.69
N LEU A 4 31.72 0.43 -1.35
CA LEU A 4 30.70 -0.38 -2.01
C LEU A 4 29.30 -0.02 -1.49
N ALA A 5 29.16 0.13 -0.18
CA ALA A 5 27.90 0.53 0.44
C ALA A 5 27.41 1.88 -0.10
N GLU A 6 28.31 2.88 -0.17
CA GLU A 6 28.03 4.20 -0.73
C GLU A 6 27.60 4.12 -2.21
N ALA A 7 28.38 3.43 -3.05
CA ALA A 7 28.05 3.25 -4.46
C ALA A 7 26.71 2.51 -4.67
N THR A 8 26.41 1.50 -3.86
CA THR A 8 25.12 0.79 -3.95
C THR A 8 23.95 1.63 -3.47
N PHE A 9 24.18 2.51 -2.48
CA PHE A 9 23.17 3.44 -2.00
C PHE A 9 22.83 4.48 -3.06
N GLU A 10 23.84 5.13 -3.65
CA GLU A 10 23.64 6.08 -4.76
C GLU A 10 22.86 5.41 -5.91
N ARG A 11 23.25 4.19 -6.27
CA ARG A 11 22.55 3.43 -7.32
C ARG A 11 21.12 3.08 -6.95
N ALA A 12 20.83 2.77 -5.70
CA ALA A 12 19.48 2.52 -5.22
C ALA A 12 18.60 3.79 -5.33
N VAL A 13 19.14 4.95 -4.98
CA VAL A 13 18.45 6.24 -5.12
C VAL A 13 18.14 6.55 -6.60
N GLU A 14 19.09 6.28 -7.51
CA GLU A 14 18.86 6.42 -8.95
C GLU A 14 17.72 5.53 -9.46
N VAL A 15 17.64 4.28 -8.98
CA VAL A 15 16.55 3.37 -9.32
C VAL A 15 15.20 3.93 -8.85
N LEU A 16 15.10 4.41 -7.60
CA LEU A 16 13.88 5.03 -7.06
C LEU A 16 13.45 6.25 -7.91
N ARG A 17 14.40 7.09 -8.29
CA ARG A 17 14.14 8.25 -9.16
C ARG A 17 13.68 7.82 -10.56
N SER A 18 14.31 6.82 -11.15
CA SER A 18 13.92 6.29 -12.48
C SER A 18 12.53 5.66 -12.52
N ASN A 19 12.05 5.19 -11.36
CA ASN A 19 10.71 4.62 -11.19
C ASN A 19 9.65 5.68 -10.83
N SER A 20 10.03 6.95 -10.68
CA SER A 20 9.07 8.01 -10.37
C SER A 20 8.33 8.49 -11.62
N THR A 21 7.00 8.50 -11.56
CA THR A 21 6.14 8.98 -12.66
C THR A 21 5.07 9.95 -12.16
N LYS A 22 4.30 10.54 -13.08
CA LYS A 22 3.12 11.36 -12.76
C LYS A 22 1.97 10.58 -12.10
N TRP A 23 1.98 9.25 -12.19
CA TRP A 23 0.95 8.39 -11.60
C TRP A 23 1.39 7.79 -10.25
N GLY A 24 2.67 7.92 -9.90
CA GLY A 24 3.25 7.27 -8.73
C GLY A 24 4.54 6.54 -9.06
N VAL A 25 4.95 5.64 -8.18
CA VAL A 25 6.10 4.75 -8.37
C VAL A 25 5.67 3.61 -9.30
N ARG A 26 6.37 3.39 -10.41
CA ARG A 26 6.18 2.19 -11.24
C ARG A 26 7.06 1.05 -10.73
N ALA A 27 6.63 -0.19 -10.93
CA ALA A 27 7.38 -1.37 -10.48
C ALA A 27 8.77 -1.46 -11.13
N SER A 28 8.91 -1.08 -12.40
CA SER A 28 10.21 -1.04 -13.08
C SER A 28 10.25 -0.04 -14.21
N ALA A 29 11.34 0.73 -14.26
CA ALA A 29 11.60 1.69 -15.31
C ALA A 29 11.76 1.08 -16.70
N SER A 30 12.10 -0.21 -16.76
CA SER A 30 12.49 -0.89 -17.99
C SER A 30 11.49 -1.96 -18.43
N TYR A 31 10.71 -2.52 -17.52
CA TYR A 31 9.88 -3.71 -17.83
C TYR A 31 8.44 -3.63 -17.35
N TYR A 32 8.15 -2.87 -16.29
CA TYR A 32 6.84 -2.83 -15.65
C TYR A 32 6.42 -1.37 -15.39
N ASN A 33 5.77 -0.78 -16.38
CA ASN A 33 5.34 0.62 -16.35
C ASN A 33 4.13 0.86 -15.42
N GLN A 34 3.54 -0.19 -14.86
CA GLN A 34 2.37 -0.13 -14.00
C GLN A 34 2.75 0.29 -12.57
N VAL A 35 1.82 0.98 -11.91
CA VAL A 35 1.90 1.31 -10.48
C VAL A 35 1.32 0.12 -9.71
N TRP A 36 2.17 -0.87 -9.45
CA TRP A 36 1.82 -2.02 -8.60
C TRP A 36 1.82 -1.58 -7.14
N ALA A 37 0.72 -1.80 -6.43
CA ALA A 37 0.55 -1.30 -5.07
C ALA A 37 1.70 -1.81 -4.19
N ARG A 38 1.92 -3.12 -4.15
CA ARG A 38 2.97 -3.76 -3.36
C ARG A 38 4.37 -3.20 -3.65
N ASP A 39 4.79 -3.23 -4.91
CA ASP A 39 6.11 -2.78 -5.35
C ASP A 39 6.33 -1.30 -5.04
N SER A 40 5.30 -0.49 -5.25
CA SER A 40 5.31 0.93 -4.93
C SER A 40 5.50 1.16 -3.43
N PHE A 41 4.69 0.51 -2.59
CA PHE A 41 4.72 0.70 -1.15
C PHE A 41 5.96 0.11 -0.47
N ILE A 42 6.58 -0.94 -1.03
CA ILE A 42 7.91 -1.38 -0.59
C ILE A 42 8.97 -0.34 -0.95
N SER A 43 8.92 0.22 -2.16
CA SER A 43 9.82 1.30 -2.59
C SER A 43 9.66 2.55 -1.73
N PHE A 44 8.44 2.83 -1.24
CA PHE A 44 8.16 3.96 -0.34
C PHE A 44 8.98 3.94 0.93
N LEU A 45 9.15 2.75 1.52
CA LEU A 45 9.83 2.62 2.81
C LEU A 45 11.24 3.22 2.72
N GLY A 46 11.95 2.94 1.62
CA GLY A 46 13.26 3.55 1.36
C GLY A 46 13.17 4.98 0.85
N SER A 47 12.24 5.28 -0.07
CA SER A 47 12.18 6.61 -0.69
C SER A 47 11.79 7.72 0.28
N ASN A 48 10.86 7.45 1.19
CA ASN A 48 10.39 8.44 2.15
C ASN A 48 11.43 8.75 3.23
N MET A 49 12.27 7.77 3.60
CA MET A 49 13.41 7.96 4.51
C MET A 49 14.46 8.95 3.98
N LEU A 50 14.51 9.18 2.67
CA LEU A 50 15.43 10.14 2.09
C LEU A 50 14.98 11.59 2.28
N GLU A 51 13.70 11.80 2.66
CA GLU A 51 13.07 13.12 2.79
C GLU A 51 13.25 14.03 1.55
N ASP A 52 13.54 13.42 0.40
CA ASP A 52 13.67 14.09 -0.90
C ASP A 52 12.28 14.51 -1.38
N VAL A 53 12.09 15.81 -1.57
CA VAL A 53 10.80 16.42 -1.93
C VAL A 53 10.20 15.80 -3.20
N SER A 54 11.04 15.46 -4.20
CA SER A 54 10.57 14.85 -5.44
C SER A 54 10.08 13.43 -5.19
N LEU A 55 10.81 12.65 -4.38
CA LEU A 55 10.41 11.28 -4.04
C LEU A 55 9.16 11.25 -3.15
N LEU A 56 9.06 12.12 -2.14
CA LEU A 56 7.85 12.27 -1.33
C LEU A 56 6.65 12.68 -2.18
N SER A 57 6.86 13.56 -3.17
CA SER A 57 5.82 13.93 -4.13
C SER A 57 5.40 12.74 -5.00
N THR A 58 6.32 11.89 -5.44
CA THR A 58 6.00 10.63 -6.13
C THR A 58 5.20 9.70 -5.23
N SER A 59 5.58 9.57 -3.96
CA SER A 59 4.83 8.76 -2.99
C SER A 59 3.40 9.28 -2.81
N ARG A 60 3.23 10.59 -2.74
CA ARG A 60 1.90 11.19 -2.71
C ARG A 60 1.07 10.82 -3.95
N ARG A 61 1.67 10.88 -5.15
CA ARG A 61 0.96 10.54 -6.39
C ARG A 61 0.52 9.09 -6.45
N THR A 62 1.31 8.13 -5.97
CA THR A 62 0.86 6.72 -5.89
C THR A 62 -0.36 6.57 -4.98
N ILE A 63 -0.34 7.20 -3.79
CA ILE A 63 -1.47 7.19 -2.86
C ILE A 63 -2.71 7.75 -3.55
N ASP A 64 -2.60 8.93 -4.15
CA ASP A 64 -3.73 9.58 -4.82
C ASP A 64 -4.25 8.76 -6.00
N THR A 65 -3.37 8.14 -6.79
CA THR A 65 -3.75 7.26 -7.91
C THR A 65 -4.56 6.07 -7.41
N LEU A 66 -4.01 5.31 -6.45
CA LEU A 66 -4.65 4.09 -5.96
C LEU A 66 -5.94 4.38 -5.19
N ALA A 67 -6.00 5.50 -4.45
CA ALA A 67 -7.22 5.96 -3.79
C ALA A 67 -8.35 6.21 -4.79
N LYS A 68 -8.05 6.91 -5.90
CA LYS A 68 -9.01 7.27 -6.95
C LYS A 68 -9.50 6.07 -7.75
N THR A 69 -8.69 5.02 -7.86
CA THR A 69 -9.00 3.83 -8.65
C THR A 69 -9.48 2.65 -7.82
N ARG A 70 -9.79 2.86 -6.53
CA ARG A 70 -10.37 1.82 -5.66
C ARG A 70 -11.72 1.33 -6.19
N SER A 71 -12.08 0.10 -5.88
CA SER A 71 -13.37 -0.45 -6.27
C SER A 71 -14.51 0.23 -5.50
N PRO A 72 -15.77 0.17 -5.98
CA PRO A 72 -16.93 0.68 -5.25
C PRO A 72 -17.14 0.06 -3.88
N LEU A 73 -16.56 -1.13 -3.62
CA LEU A 73 -16.62 -1.82 -2.33
C LEU A 73 -15.42 -1.52 -1.43
N GLY A 74 -14.48 -0.68 -1.89
CA GLY A 74 -13.34 -0.19 -1.12
C GLY A 74 -12.01 -0.89 -1.38
N GLN A 75 -12.00 -1.95 -2.19
CA GLN A 75 -10.76 -2.67 -2.52
C GLN A 75 -9.76 -1.77 -3.25
N ILE A 76 -8.51 -1.74 -2.80
CA ILE A 76 -7.42 -1.12 -3.56
C ILE A 76 -6.96 -2.06 -4.68
N ALA A 77 -6.79 -1.50 -5.87
CA ALA A 77 -6.30 -2.23 -7.04
C ALA A 77 -4.91 -2.84 -6.79
N ASP A 78 -4.67 -4.00 -7.38
CA ASP A 78 -3.37 -4.67 -7.42
C ASP A 78 -2.34 -3.79 -8.13
N PHE A 79 -2.75 -3.23 -9.26
CA PHE A 79 -2.02 -2.19 -9.94
C PHE A 79 -2.92 -1.24 -10.73
N TYR A 80 -2.41 -0.04 -10.97
CA TYR A 80 -2.93 0.85 -12.02
C TYR A 80 -2.05 0.75 -13.27
N ASN A 81 -2.67 0.57 -14.43
CA ASN A 81 -2.00 0.56 -15.73
C ASN A 81 -2.17 1.91 -16.43
N PRO A 82 -1.10 2.73 -16.51
CA PRO A 82 -1.13 4.01 -17.22
C PRO A 82 -1.46 3.90 -18.71
N ASP A 83 -1.05 2.83 -19.38
CA ASP A 83 -1.16 2.71 -20.83
C ASP A 83 -2.60 2.38 -21.26
N ALA A 84 -3.35 1.70 -20.39
CA ALA A 84 -4.76 1.37 -20.58
C ALA A 84 -5.70 2.24 -19.73
N GLU A 85 -5.15 3.17 -18.96
CA GLU A 85 -5.83 4.04 -17.98
C GLU A 85 -6.83 3.29 -17.07
N ARG A 86 -6.47 2.07 -16.64
CA ARG A 86 -7.38 1.21 -15.86
C ARG A 86 -6.72 0.63 -14.61
N ALA A 87 -7.53 0.44 -13.57
CA ALA A 87 -7.18 -0.33 -12.39
C ALA A 87 -7.42 -1.82 -12.63
N GLU A 88 -6.55 -2.65 -12.10
CA GLU A 88 -6.62 -4.11 -12.16
C GLU A 88 -6.60 -4.67 -10.75
N PHE A 89 -7.46 -5.64 -10.46
CA PHE A 89 -7.69 -6.14 -9.09
C PHE A 89 -7.08 -7.53 -8.85
N GLY A 90 -6.20 -7.97 -9.74
CA GLY A 90 -5.50 -9.26 -9.66
C GLY A 90 -6.42 -10.47 -9.86
N PHE A 91 -5.82 -11.66 -9.94
CA PHE A 91 -6.56 -12.93 -10.15
C PHE A 91 -7.45 -13.34 -8.98
N SER A 92 -7.19 -12.82 -7.80
CA SER A 92 -7.84 -13.23 -6.55
C SER A 92 -7.93 -12.05 -5.58
N GLY A 93 -8.13 -10.84 -6.11
CA GLY A 93 -8.38 -9.67 -5.29
C GLY A 93 -7.15 -9.05 -4.59
N ALA A 94 -5.95 -9.61 -4.73
CA ALA A 94 -4.68 -9.05 -4.24
C ALA A 94 -4.82 -8.36 -2.87
N THR A 95 -5.21 -9.12 -1.84
CA THR A 95 -5.60 -8.56 -0.53
C THR A 95 -4.46 -7.78 0.13
N ASP A 96 -3.21 -8.11 -0.20
CA ASP A 96 -2.05 -7.36 0.28
C ASP A 96 -1.94 -5.94 -0.29
N SER A 97 -2.55 -5.63 -1.43
CA SER A 97 -2.54 -4.28 -1.99
C SER A 97 -3.32 -3.29 -1.13
N SER A 98 -4.46 -3.73 -0.59
CA SER A 98 -5.27 -2.92 0.33
C SER A 98 -4.57 -2.71 1.68
N THR A 99 -3.86 -3.72 2.20
CA THR A 99 -3.08 -3.57 3.44
C THR A 99 -1.87 -2.66 3.24
N TRP A 100 -1.14 -2.83 2.14
CA TRP A 100 0.01 -1.98 1.80
C TRP A 100 -0.39 -0.53 1.57
N TYR A 101 -1.56 -0.26 0.99
CA TYR A 101 -2.06 1.11 0.85
C TYR A 101 -2.23 1.80 2.20
N ILE A 102 -2.87 1.14 3.17
CA ILE A 102 -3.11 1.70 4.51
C ILE A 102 -1.77 1.94 5.23
N ILE A 103 -0.85 0.96 5.17
CA ILE A 103 0.48 1.06 5.78
C ILE A 103 1.29 2.21 5.12
N GLY A 104 1.27 2.27 3.79
CA GLY A 104 1.95 3.28 2.99
C GLY A 104 1.42 4.69 3.25
N LEU A 105 0.11 4.84 3.48
CA LEU A 105 -0.51 6.11 3.84
C LEU A 105 0.00 6.62 5.19
N LEU A 106 0.03 5.77 6.22
CA LEU A 106 0.61 6.15 7.52
C LEU A 106 2.09 6.48 7.39
N ASN A 107 2.85 5.67 6.65
CA ASN A 107 4.27 5.92 6.42
C ASN A 107 4.50 7.29 5.77
N LEU A 108 3.77 7.63 4.70
CA LEU A 108 3.89 8.93 4.06
C LEU A 108 3.46 10.07 5.00
N PHE A 109 2.43 9.85 5.82
CA PHE A 109 2.03 10.83 6.84
C PHE A 109 3.16 11.10 7.84
N HIS A 110 3.90 10.07 8.28
CA HIS A 110 5.02 10.25 9.22
C HIS A 110 6.11 11.17 8.69
N TYR A 111 6.42 11.13 7.40
CA TYR A 111 7.47 11.97 6.81
C TYR A 111 6.99 13.35 6.35
N THR A 112 5.67 13.53 6.16
CA THR A 112 5.14 14.79 5.60
C THR A 112 4.27 15.58 6.57
N GLU A 113 3.75 14.92 7.61
CA GLU A 113 2.72 15.42 8.54
C GLU A 113 1.53 16.10 7.82
N SER A 114 1.31 15.74 6.56
CA SER A 114 0.41 16.49 5.69
C SER A 114 -1.04 16.15 6.04
N ARG A 115 -1.75 17.11 6.64
CA ARG A 115 -3.19 17.00 6.95
C ARG A 115 -4.05 16.66 5.74
N SER A 116 -3.59 16.99 4.52
CA SER A 116 -4.28 16.64 3.29
C SER A 116 -4.37 15.13 3.03
N LEU A 117 -3.56 14.31 3.71
CA LEU A 117 -3.64 12.85 3.69
C LEU A 117 -4.80 12.32 4.57
N LEU A 118 -5.34 13.14 5.47
CA LEU A 118 -6.46 12.77 6.37
C LEU A 118 -7.85 13.02 5.75
N GLY A 119 -7.90 13.50 4.50
CA GLY A 119 -9.11 13.61 3.69
C GLY A 119 -9.36 12.35 2.86
N GLU A 120 -9.53 12.53 1.54
CA GLU A 120 -9.82 11.44 0.60
C GLU A 120 -8.87 10.22 0.71
N PRO A 121 -7.54 10.38 0.90
CA PRO A 121 -6.66 9.22 1.05
C PRO A 121 -7.01 8.35 2.27
N LEU A 122 -7.37 8.98 3.40
CA LEU A 122 -7.83 8.27 4.59
C LEU A 122 -9.22 7.67 4.38
N ASP A 123 -10.13 8.35 3.68
CA ASP A 123 -11.44 7.76 3.37
C ASP A 123 -11.30 6.49 2.51
N ALA A 124 -10.41 6.51 1.51
CA ALA A 124 -10.05 5.31 0.76
C ALA A 124 -9.39 4.22 1.65
N ALA A 125 -8.60 4.60 2.66
CA ALA A 125 -8.01 3.64 3.61
C ALA A 125 -9.08 2.99 4.51
N LEU A 126 -10.09 3.76 4.93
CA LEU A 126 -11.22 3.26 5.72
C LEU A 126 -12.11 2.32 4.89
N ASP A 127 -12.36 2.66 3.62
CA ASP A 127 -13.06 1.80 2.66
C ASP A 127 -12.29 0.48 2.46
N ALA A 128 -10.98 0.57 2.23
CA ALA A 128 -10.10 -0.60 2.08
C ALA A 128 -10.06 -1.47 3.34
N TYR A 129 -10.00 -0.85 4.52
CA TYR A 129 -10.03 -1.56 5.79
C TYR A 129 -11.36 -2.30 5.96
N ARG A 130 -12.49 -1.66 5.65
CA ARG A 130 -13.81 -2.30 5.68
C ARG A 130 -13.88 -3.47 4.70
N TRP A 131 -13.35 -3.32 3.49
CA TRP A 131 -13.28 -4.40 2.50
C TRP A 131 -12.44 -5.59 3.00
N LEU A 132 -11.29 -5.32 3.64
CA LEU A 132 -10.44 -6.35 4.26
C LEU A 132 -11.17 -7.10 5.38
N ARG A 133 -11.95 -6.38 6.19
CA ARG A 133 -12.77 -7.00 7.25
C ARG A 133 -13.80 -7.98 6.71
N TYR A 134 -14.34 -7.75 5.51
CA TYR A 134 -15.23 -8.70 4.86
C TYR A 134 -14.53 -9.98 4.38
N GLN A 135 -13.19 -10.03 4.39
CA GLN A 135 -12.44 -11.25 4.08
C GLN A 135 -12.25 -12.15 5.31
N ASP A 136 -12.66 -11.73 6.50
CA ASP A 136 -12.76 -12.61 7.68
C ASP A 136 -14.12 -13.30 7.70
N ALA A 137 -14.24 -14.39 6.95
CA ALA A 137 -15.52 -15.08 6.75
C ALA A 137 -16.04 -15.81 8.00
N ASN A 138 -15.17 -16.06 8.99
CA ASN A 138 -15.47 -16.83 10.19
C ASN A 138 -15.30 -16.06 11.50
N ASN A 139 -15.15 -14.73 11.44
CA ASN A 139 -15.05 -13.82 12.60
C ASN A 139 -13.90 -14.19 13.55
N THR A 140 -12.74 -14.53 12.98
CA THR A 140 -11.53 -14.93 13.74
C THR A 140 -10.50 -13.82 13.88
N TRP A 141 -10.80 -12.62 13.36
CA TRP A 141 -9.84 -11.53 13.18
C TRP A 141 -8.67 -11.87 12.26
N LEU A 142 -8.83 -12.90 11.45
CA LEU A 142 -7.88 -13.34 10.45
C LEU A 142 -8.56 -13.41 9.10
N ILE A 143 -8.00 -12.71 8.11
CA ILE A 143 -8.53 -12.68 6.76
C ILE A 143 -8.14 -13.93 5.98
N ASP A 144 -9.11 -14.43 5.20
CA ASP A 144 -8.91 -15.51 4.25
C ASP A 144 -8.34 -14.93 2.94
N SER A 145 -7.24 -15.51 2.48
CA SER A 145 -6.55 -15.12 1.26
C SER A 145 -6.81 -16.15 0.18
N PRO A 146 -7.42 -15.78 -0.95
CA PRO A 146 -7.58 -16.70 -2.06
C PRO A 146 -6.26 -16.96 -2.82
N PRO A 147 -6.21 -17.97 -3.69
CA PRO A 147 -5.01 -18.37 -4.42
C PRO A 147 -4.34 -17.23 -5.20
N GLY A 148 -3.17 -16.77 -4.75
CA GLY A 148 -2.41 -15.69 -5.41
C GLY A 148 -2.90 -14.29 -5.07
N ALA A 149 -3.52 -14.11 -3.89
CA ALA A 149 -3.89 -12.80 -3.35
C ALA A 149 -2.73 -12.12 -2.57
N ASP A 150 -1.50 -12.60 -2.74
CA ASP A 150 -0.28 -12.07 -2.12
C ASP A 150 0.85 -11.98 -3.16
N TRP A 151 2.03 -11.59 -2.71
CA TRP A 151 3.22 -11.43 -3.56
C TRP A 151 3.70 -12.66 -4.32
N MET A 152 3.27 -13.86 -3.93
CA MET A 152 3.56 -15.10 -4.67
C MET A 152 2.42 -15.44 -5.65
N ASP A 153 1.84 -14.43 -6.29
CA ASP A 153 0.76 -14.54 -7.29
C ASP A 153 1.11 -15.40 -8.52
N ALA A 154 2.40 -15.48 -8.88
CA ALA A 154 2.93 -16.28 -9.99
C ALA A 154 3.46 -17.68 -9.58
N ALA A 155 3.44 -18.05 -8.29
CA ALA A 155 4.04 -19.28 -7.78
C ALA A 155 3.01 -20.24 -7.17
N ILE A 156 3.39 -20.99 -6.11
CA ILE A 156 2.47 -21.87 -5.36
C ILE A 156 1.38 -20.99 -4.75
N ARG A 157 0.17 -21.09 -5.30
CA ARG A 157 -0.96 -20.28 -4.88
C ARG A 157 -1.53 -20.79 -3.56
N ARG A 158 -0.94 -20.31 -2.46
CA ARG A 158 -1.44 -20.53 -1.09
C ARG A 158 -2.85 -19.97 -0.96
N THR A 159 -3.63 -20.58 -0.09
CA THR A 159 -5.01 -20.15 0.21
C THR A 159 -5.31 -20.30 1.70
N GLY A 160 -6.35 -19.62 2.17
CA GLY A 160 -6.77 -19.59 3.56
C GLY A 160 -6.05 -18.51 4.36
N LYS A 161 -5.78 -18.77 5.65
CA LYS A 161 -5.21 -17.77 6.57
C LYS A 161 -3.68 -17.74 6.47
N THR A 162 -3.18 -17.10 5.42
CA THR A 162 -1.73 -16.98 5.22
C THR A 162 -1.11 -16.02 6.23
N LEU A 163 0.06 -16.38 6.77
CA LEU A 163 0.75 -15.56 7.78
C LEU A 163 1.09 -14.17 7.25
N TYR A 164 1.63 -14.07 6.04
CA TYR A 164 2.03 -12.80 5.44
C TYR A 164 0.87 -11.79 5.36
N ASN A 165 -0.27 -12.19 4.78
CA ASN A 165 -1.42 -11.28 4.65
C ASN A 165 -2.02 -10.90 6.01
N ASN A 166 -2.03 -11.83 6.97
CA ASN A 166 -2.55 -11.54 8.30
C ASN A 166 -1.64 -10.64 9.13
N ILE A 167 -0.31 -10.72 8.97
CA ILE A 167 0.62 -9.75 9.56
C ILE A 167 0.43 -8.37 8.92
N LEU A 168 0.28 -8.28 7.61
CA LEU A 168 -0.02 -7.00 6.96
C LEU A 168 -1.39 -6.45 7.39
N PHE A 169 -2.40 -7.30 7.56
CA PHE A 169 -3.70 -6.90 8.04
C PHE A 169 -3.65 -6.36 9.48
N LEU A 170 -2.86 -6.97 10.35
CA LEU A 170 -2.55 -6.46 11.69
C LEU A 170 -1.92 -5.06 11.64
N MET A 171 -0.90 -4.90 10.79
CA MET A 171 -0.21 -3.62 10.62
C MET A 171 -1.11 -2.53 10.03
N ALA A 172 -1.94 -2.88 9.04
CA ALA A 172 -2.95 -2.00 8.47
C ALA A 172 -4.02 -1.60 9.51
N THR A 173 -4.44 -2.52 10.37
CA THR A 173 -5.36 -2.23 11.48
C THR A 173 -4.78 -1.17 12.43
N ARG A 174 -3.51 -1.34 12.82
CA ARG A 174 -2.81 -0.33 13.65
C ARG A 174 -2.71 1.01 12.94
N ALA A 175 -2.36 0.98 11.65
CA ALA A 175 -2.18 2.18 10.85
C ALA A 175 -3.47 2.99 10.66
N VAL A 176 -4.59 2.31 10.37
CA VAL A 176 -5.88 2.99 10.18
C VAL A 176 -6.40 3.60 11.48
N ASN A 177 -6.21 2.92 12.62
CA ASN A 177 -6.55 3.47 13.93
C ASN A 177 -5.77 4.76 14.21
N GLN A 178 -4.45 4.73 14.02
CA GLN A 178 -3.60 5.90 14.25
C GLN A 178 -3.98 7.07 13.33
N LEU A 179 -4.19 6.81 12.04
CA LEU A 179 -4.63 7.85 11.10
C LEU A 179 -6.00 8.45 11.47
N SER A 180 -6.91 7.60 11.97
CA SER A 180 -8.25 8.03 12.37
C SER A 180 -8.23 8.87 13.64
N ASP A 181 -7.43 8.48 14.63
CA ASP A 181 -7.17 9.27 15.84
C ASP A 181 -6.59 10.65 15.46
N LEU A 182 -5.61 10.68 14.56
CA LEU A 182 -5.02 11.92 14.05
C LEU A 182 -6.04 12.80 13.32
N ALA A 183 -7.02 12.21 12.65
CA ALA A 183 -8.11 12.90 11.95
C ALA A 183 -9.29 13.27 12.87
N GLY A 184 -9.31 12.82 14.12
CA GLY A 184 -10.48 12.92 15.01
C GLY A 184 -11.68 12.11 14.52
N LYS A 185 -11.46 11.13 13.64
CA LYS A 185 -12.50 10.20 13.15
C LYS A 185 -12.54 8.99 14.10
N LYS A 186 -13.71 8.68 14.65
CA LYS A 186 -13.91 7.40 15.36
C LYS A 186 -14.19 6.31 14.33
N ILE A 187 -13.40 5.24 14.35
CA ILE A 187 -13.73 4.01 13.62
C ILE A 187 -14.71 3.21 14.50
N GLU A 188 -15.91 2.91 14.00
CA GLU A 188 -16.79 1.97 14.68
C GLU A 188 -16.12 0.59 14.76
N GLY A 189 -16.02 0.03 15.98
CA GLY A 189 -15.30 -1.22 16.22
C GLY A 189 -13.78 -1.09 16.15
N SER A 190 -13.22 0.05 16.56
CA SER A 190 -11.77 0.26 16.72
C SER A 190 -11.16 -0.90 17.50
N VAL A 191 -10.37 -1.75 16.85
CA VAL A 191 -9.61 -2.76 17.56
C VAL A 191 -8.31 -2.15 17.99
N ARG A 192 -8.29 -1.71 19.24
CA ARG A 192 -7.09 -1.75 20.03
C ARG A 192 -6.74 -3.22 20.18
N LEU A 193 -5.60 -3.64 19.63
CA LEU A 193 -5.09 -5.01 19.77
C LEU A 193 -4.61 -5.28 21.21
N ASP A 194 -4.67 -4.23 22.03
CA ASP A 194 -4.29 -4.06 23.41
C ASP A 194 -5.51 -4.04 24.37
N GLU A 195 -6.72 -4.27 23.86
CA GLU A 195 -7.93 -4.60 24.65
C GLU A 195 -8.30 -6.09 24.50
#